data_AF-A0A7X7HV79-F1
#
_entry.id   AF-A0A7X7HV79-F1
#
_cell.length_a   1.000
_cell.length_b   1.000
_cell.length_c   1.000
_cell.angle_alpha   90.00
_cell.angle_beta   90.00
_cell.angle_gamma   90.00
#
_symmetry.space_group_name_H-M   'P 1'
#
loop_
_entity.id
_entity.type
_entity.pdbx_description
1 polymer ?
#
loop_
_entity_poly.entity_id
_entity_poly.type
_entity_poly.pdbx_seq_one_letter_code
_entity_poly.pdbx_strand_id
1 'polypeptide(L)'
;MGMGVGTASAGSAEMPTGAALYNGAVMLGCQTLEQAQLPMCANVEALNTDDPAILTVNPFTTDIVILGAGLTPDGQIQPILEERLRAGYRLATEYPTSRIIVTGGVPKNGRTEARAMGDWLRGAGIAPHRITEEGNSNSTVQNAQFTDQIFRERGTTGAVVVTNDFHLDRAVLNFRQAVDGRIPVTGVVARG
;
A
#
# COMPACT_ATOMS: atom_id res chain seq x y z
N MET A 1 -22.63 39.76 0.99
CA MET A 1 -22.63 38.32 1.28
C MET A 1 -21.94 37.65 0.09
N GLY A 2 -20.62 37.59 -0.01
CA GLY A 2 -19.74 36.77 0.80
C GLY A 2 -19.47 35.43 0.09
N MET A 3 -18.98 35.46 -1.16
CA MET A 3 -18.49 34.25 -1.84
C MET A 3 -17.13 33.89 -1.26
N GLY A 4 -17.11 32.91 -0.34
CA GLY A 4 -15.88 32.29 0.12
C GLY A 4 -15.30 31.42 -0.98
N VAL A 5 -14.33 31.96 -1.71
CA VAL A 5 -13.45 31.16 -2.57
C VAL A 5 -12.53 30.39 -1.63
N GLY A 6 -12.90 29.14 -1.33
CA GLY A 6 -12.01 28.21 -0.65
C GLY A 6 -10.85 27.89 -1.58
N THR A 7 -9.70 28.51 -1.33
CA THR A 7 -8.43 28.09 -1.92
C THR A 7 -8.10 26.71 -1.37
N ALA A 8 -8.34 25.67 -2.17
CA ALA A 8 -7.67 24.40 -1.94
C ALA A 8 -6.16 24.65 -2.11
N SER A 9 -5.42 24.75 -1.00
CA SER A 9 -3.97 24.68 -1.08
C SER A 9 -3.65 23.27 -1.54
N ALA A 10 -3.17 23.12 -2.77
CA ALA A 10 -2.36 21.98 -3.11
C ALA A 10 -1.27 21.91 -2.04
N GLY A 11 -1.29 20.86 -1.20
CA GLY A 11 -0.20 20.59 -0.28
C GLY A 11 1.07 20.62 -1.10
N SER A 12 1.97 21.54 -0.77
CA SER A 12 3.30 21.59 -1.36
C SER A 12 3.92 20.23 -1.09
N ALA A 13 4.00 19.38 -2.11
CA ALA A 13 4.69 18.11 -2.01
C ALA A 13 6.13 18.44 -1.61
N GLU A 14 6.48 18.15 -0.35
CA GLU A 14 7.86 18.21 0.09
C GLU A 14 8.67 17.26 -0.81
N MET A 15 9.90 17.66 -1.11
CA MET A 15 10.81 16.82 -1.88
C MET A 15 10.95 15.47 -1.19
N PRO A 16 10.84 14.33 -1.90
CA PRO A 16 10.99 13.01 -1.29
C PRO A 16 12.31 12.91 -0.53
N THR A 17 12.29 12.23 0.61
CA THR A 17 13.48 12.06 1.44
C THR A 17 14.58 11.31 0.70
N GLY A 18 15.83 11.43 1.15
CA GLY A 18 16.94 10.68 0.57
C GLY A 18 16.71 9.16 0.59
N ALA A 19 16.02 8.65 1.62
CA ALA A 19 15.65 7.25 1.72
C ALA A 19 14.55 6.86 0.70
N ALA A 20 13.53 7.71 0.51
CA ALA A 20 12.50 7.50 -0.50
C ALA A 20 13.08 7.51 -1.93
N LEU A 21 14.01 8.42 -2.22
CA LEU A 21 14.73 8.47 -3.49
C LEU A 21 15.64 7.24 -3.68
N TYR A 22 16.35 6.82 -2.63
CA TYR A 22 17.18 5.63 -2.66
C TYR A 22 16.36 4.37 -2.95
N ASN A 23 15.23 4.18 -2.25
CA ASN A 23 14.31 3.07 -2.51
C ASN A 23 13.81 3.12 -3.95
N GLY A 24 13.39 4.30 -4.45
CA GLY A 24 13.00 4.48 -5.85
C GLY A 24 14.09 4.09 -6.87
N ALA A 25 15.36 4.38 -6.56
CA ALA A 25 16.48 4.00 -7.43
C ALA A 25 16.79 2.49 -7.37
N VAL A 26 16.81 1.89 -6.17
CA VAL A 26 16.97 0.44 -5.98
C VAL A 26 15.85 -0.30 -6.70
N MET A 27 14.62 0.20 -6.59
CA MET A 27 13.44 -0.34 -7.28
C MET A 27 13.63 -0.46 -8.79
N LEU A 28 14.06 0.61 -9.46
CA LEU A 28 14.25 0.62 -10.90
C LEU A 28 15.30 -0.41 -11.35
N GLY A 29 16.39 -0.57 -10.58
CA GLY A 29 17.40 -1.59 -10.86
C GLY A 29 16.90 -3.03 -10.60
N CYS A 30 15.93 -3.20 -9.70
CA CYS A 30 15.40 -4.49 -9.27
C CYS A 30 14.17 -4.96 -10.07
N GLN A 31 13.66 -4.15 -11.01
CA GLN A 31 12.48 -4.47 -11.83
C GLN A 31 12.72 -5.61 -12.84
N THR A 32 13.96 -5.81 -13.26
CA THR A 32 14.30 -6.73 -14.36
C THR A 32 15.20 -7.89 -13.93
N LEU A 33 15.37 -8.09 -12.63
CA LEU A 33 16.21 -9.17 -12.13
C LEU A 33 15.51 -10.51 -12.21
N GLU A 34 16.30 -11.57 -12.47
CA GLU A 34 15.80 -12.94 -12.38
C GLU A 34 15.27 -13.23 -10.97
N GLN A 35 14.30 -14.14 -10.87
CA GLN A 35 13.66 -14.49 -9.59
C GLN A 35 14.67 -14.83 -8.47
N ALA A 36 15.82 -15.42 -8.84
CA ALA A 36 16.89 -15.78 -7.91
C ALA A 36 17.57 -14.58 -7.23
N GLN A 37 17.47 -13.38 -7.80
CA GLN A 37 18.14 -12.17 -7.34
C GLN A 37 17.18 -11.20 -6.63
N LEU A 38 15.86 -11.41 -6.74
CA LEU A 38 14.87 -10.59 -6.05
C LEU A 38 15.03 -10.54 -4.51
N PRO A 39 15.45 -11.61 -3.80
CA PRO A 39 15.71 -11.54 -2.36
C PRO A 39 16.82 -10.55 -2.00
N MET A 40 17.86 -10.44 -2.83
CA MET A 40 18.93 -9.45 -2.63
C MET A 40 18.35 -8.03 -2.70
N CYS A 41 17.42 -7.78 -3.61
CA CYS A 41 16.79 -6.48 -3.78
C CYS A 41 15.89 -6.05 -2.62
N ALA A 42 15.24 -6.99 -1.94
CA ALA A 42 14.52 -6.67 -0.70
C ALA A 42 15.50 -6.21 0.38
N ASN A 43 16.64 -6.90 0.51
CA ASN A 43 17.67 -6.57 1.51
C ASN A 43 18.42 -5.25 1.27
N VAL A 44 18.32 -4.68 0.07
CA VAL A 44 18.98 -3.42 -0.32
C VAL A 44 18.03 -2.23 -0.21
N GLU A 45 16.72 -2.45 -0.05
CA GLU A 45 15.76 -1.35 0.17
C GLU A 45 15.88 -0.81 1.61
N ALA A 46 15.92 0.51 1.78
CA ALA A 46 15.98 1.13 3.10
C ALA A 46 14.60 1.09 3.76
N LEU A 47 14.45 0.37 4.87
CA LEU A 47 13.23 0.36 5.67
C LEU A 47 12.97 1.75 6.29
N ASN A 48 11.92 2.42 5.85
CA ASN A 48 11.53 3.73 6.39
C ASN A 48 10.00 3.93 6.38
N THR A 49 9.58 4.99 7.05
CA THR A 49 8.18 5.41 7.17
C THR A 49 7.85 6.60 6.26
N ASP A 50 8.83 7.06 5.48
CA ASP A 50 8.73 8.26 4.65
C ASP A 50 7.83 8.00 3.45
N ASP A 51 7.34 9.08 2.84
CA ASP A 51 6.46 8.95 1.70
C ASP A 51 7.25 8.55 0.46
N PRO A 52 6.84 7.48 -0.23
CA PRO A 52 7.61 6.94 -1.32
C PRO A 52 7.52 7.86 -2.54
N ALA A 53 8.68 8.14 -3.15
CA ALA A 53 8.79 9.08 -4.26
C ALA A 53 7.81 8.81 -5.42
N ILE A 54 7.40 7.55 -5.62
CA ILE A 54 6.45 7.17 -6.65
C ILE A 54 5.06 7.80 -6.48
N LEU A 55 4.59 8.00 -5.23
CA LEU A 55 3.33 8.69 -4.98
C LEU A 55 3.44 10.18 -5.30
N THR A 56 4.57 10.82 -4.99
CA THR A 56 4.84 12.21 -5.35
C THR A 56 4.93 12.41 -6.86
N VAL A 57 5.52 11.46 -7.59
CA VAL A 57 5.66 11.55 -9.05
C VAL A 57 4.34 11.31 -9.78
N ASN A 58 3.55 10.31 -9.36
CA ASN A 58 2.29 10.01 -10.01
C ASN A 58 1.25 9.41 -9.04
N PRO A 59 0.50 10.23 -8.29
CA PRO A 59 -0.47 9.72 -7.34
C PRO A 59 -1.73 9.15 -8.00
N PHE A 60 -2.02 9.46 -9.27
CA PHE A 60 -3.30 9.14 -9.92
C PHE A 60 -3.42 7.68 -10.34
N THR A 61 -2.31 7.08 -10.78
CA THR A 61 -2.27 5.68 -11.20
C THR A 61 -1.33 4.84 -10.34
N THR A 62 -0.90 5.38 -9.19
CA THR A 62 -0.20 4.64 -8.14
C THR A 62 -1.14 4.30 -7.00
N ASP A 63 -1.03 3.07 -6.53
CA ASP A 63 -1.95 2.51 -5.55
C ASP A 63 -1.29 2.22 -4.22
N ILE A 64 -1.98 2.60 -3.14
CA ILE A 64 -1.59 2.26 -1.78
C ILE A 64 -2.22 0.90 -1.46
N VAL A 65 -1.40 -0.10 -1.14
CA VAL A 65 -1.84 -1.45 -0.81
C VAL A 65 -1.56 -1.76 0.64
N ILE A 66 -2.61 -1.92 1.45
CA ILE A 66 -2.50 -2.19 2.89
C ILE A 66 -2.75 -3.68 3.13
N LEU A 67 -1.77 -4.37 3.73
CA LEU A 67 -1.84 -5.81 3.98
C LEU A 67 -2.49 -6.13 5.33
N GLY A 68 -3.34 -7.15 5.36
CA GLY A 68 -3.89 -7.76 6.57
C GLY A 68 -2.82 -8.34 7.51
N ALA A 69 -3.15 -8.39 8.81
CA ALA A 69 -2.30 -8.87 9.90
C ALA A 69 -3.06 -9.75 10.93
N GLY A 70 -4.17 -10.33 10.49
CA GLY A 70 -5.16 -11.07 11.27
C GLY A 70 -6.20 -10.19 11.95
N LEU A 71 -7.39 -10.74 12.14
CA LEU A 71 -8.40 -10.23 13.08
C LEU A 71 -8.39 -11.05 14.37
N THR A 72 -8.92 -10.47 15.44
CA THR A 72 -9.25 -11.24 16.65
C THR A 72 -10.29 -12.32 16.36
N PRO A 73 -10.47 -13.34 17.21
CA PRO A 73 -11.52 -14.34 17.05
C PRO A 73 -12.92 -13.75 16.86
N ASP A 74 -13.20 -12.61 17.51
CA ASP A 74 -14.47 -11.89 17.43
C ASP A 74 -14.61 -11.01 16.17
N GLY A 75 -13.60 -10.99 15.29
CA GLY A 75 -13.59 -10.23 14.04
C GLY A 75 -13.20 -8.76 14.20
N GLN A 76 -12.46 -8.41 15.26
CA GLN A 76 -11.97 -7.06 15.52
C GLN A 76 -10.56 -6.83 14.96
N ILE A 77 -10.27 -5.57 14.64
CA ILE A 77 -8.93 -5.13 14.22
C ILE A 77 -7.98 -5.25 15.42
N GLN A 78 -6.80 -5.84 15.17
CA GLN A 78 -5.73 -5.97 16.16
C GLN A 78 -4.78 -4.76 16.09
N PRO A 79 -4.01 -4.46 17.15
CA PRO A 79 -3.09 -3.32 17.18
C PRO A 79 -2.15 -3.27 15.98
N ILE A 80 -1.57 -4.41 15.59
CA ILE A 80 -0.67 -4.47 14.44
C ILE A 80 -1.36 -4.17 13.10
N LEU A 81 -2.63 -4.56 12.94
CA LEU A 81 -3.42 -4.22 11.76
C LEU A 81 -3.79 -2.73 11.77
N GLU A 82 -4.05 -2.18 12.94
CA GLU A 82 -4.34 -0.77 13.12
C GLU A 82 -3.13 0.12 12.79
N GLU A 83 -1.91 -0.28 13.13
CA GLU A 83 -0.69 0.43 12.73
C GLU A 83 -0.58 0.56 11.20
N ARG A 84 -0.85 -0.54 10.48
CA ARG A 84 -0.86 -0.54 9.01
C ARG A 84 -1.95 0.36 8.44
N LEU A 85 -3.13 0.33 9.03
CA LEU A 85 -4.24 1.19 8.66
C LEU A 85 -3.93 2.67 8.88
N ARG A 86 -3.27 3.01 10.01
CA ARG A 86 -2.82 4.37 10.30
C ARG A 86 -1.77 4.86 9.31
N ALA A 87 -0.80 4.01 8.97
CA ALA A 87 0.20 4.33 7.95
C ALA A 87 -0.43 4.54 6.55
N GLY A 88 -1.33 3.63 6.14
CA GLY A 88 -2.05 3.75 4.88
C GLY A 88 -3.01 4.95 4.84
N TYR A 89 -3.64 5.28 5.96
CA TYR A 89 -4.48 6.46 6.12
C TYR A 89 -3.70 7.77 6.00
N ARG A 90 -2.50 7.84 6.60
CA ARG A 90 -1.60 8.99 6.44
C ARG A 90 -1.30 9.23 4.96
N LEU A 91 -0.81 8.20 4.26
CA LEU A 91 -0.56 8.26 2.82
C LEU A 91 -1.81 8.65 2.03
N ALA A 92 -2.97 8.06 2.35
CA ALA A 92 -4.21 8.36 1.65
C ALA A 92 -4.71 9.80 1.87
N THR A 93 -4.37 10.40 3.01
CA THR A 93 -4.71 11.79 3.35
C THR A 93 -3.79 12.75 2.60
N GLU A 94 -2.50 12.44 2.55
CA GLU A 94 -1.49 13.25 1.86
C GLU A 94 -1.64 13.19 0.33
N TYR A 95 -2.00 12.02 -0.21
CA TYR A 95 -2.24 11.79 -1.62
C TYR A 95 -3.74 11.50 -1.85
N PRO A 96 -4.62 12.52 -1.84
CA PRO A 96 -6.06 12.33 -1.88
C PRO A 96 -6.58 11.76 -3.21
N THR A 97 -5.76 11.79 -4.27
CA THR A 97 -6.07 11.23 -5.59
C THR A 97 -5.66 9.78 -5.73
N SER A 98 -4.82 9.26 -4.84
CA SER A 98 -4.38 7.86 -4.88
C SER A 98 -5.50 6.92 -4.50
N ARG A 99 -5.53 5.78 -5.16
CA ARG A 99 -6.47 4.70 -4.89
C ARG A 99 -5.87 3.76 -3.84
N ILE A 100 -6.71 3.02 -3.15
CA ILE A 100 -6.35 2.17 -2.02
C ILE A 100 -6.87 0.76 -2.26
N ILE A 101 -6.01 -0.23 -2.05
CA ILE A 101 -6.40 -1.64 -1.92
C ILE A 101 -6.14 -2.07 -0.49
N VAL A 102 -7.12 -2.74 0.10
CA VAL A 102 -6.95 -3.47 1.35
C VAL A 102 -7.07 -4.96 1.04
N THR A 103 -6.04 -5.75 1.38
CA THR A 103 -5.94 -7.18 1.00
C THR A 103 -5.80 -8.08 2.23
N GLY A 104 -6.64 -9.12 2.29
CA GLY A 104 -6.66 -10.12 3.36
C GLY A 104 -8.01 -10.82 3.45
N GLY A 105 -8.07 -12.06 2.97
CA GLY A 105 -9.31 -12.82 2.83
C GLY A 105 -9.61 -13.85 3.91
N VAL A 106 -8.74 -14.04 4.92
CA VAL A 106 -9.00 -15.04 5.98
C VAL A 106 -10.09 -14.53 6.91
N PRO A 107 -11.29 -15.16 6.95
CA PRO A 107 -12.36 -14.65 7.78
C PRO A 107 -12.17 -15.01 9.26
N LYS A 108 -12.57 -14.10 10.15
CA LYS A 108 -12.82 -14.34 11.57
C LYS A 108 -14.20 -13.81 11.93
N ASN A 109 -15.00 -14.64 12.59
CA ASN A 109 -16.39 -14.33 12.91
C ASN A 109 -17.21 -13.84 11.68
N GLY A 110 -17.04 -14.51 10.53
CA GLY A 110 -17.73 -14.15 9.28
C GLY A 110 -17.23 -12.87 8.59
N ARG A 111 -16.18 -12.22 9.09
CA ARG A 111 -15.61 -10.98 8.53
C ARG A 111 -14.18 -11.19 8.06
N THR A 112 -13.87 -10.77 6.84
CA THR A 112 -12.49 -10.75 6.32
C THR A 112 -11.72 -9.53 6.80
N GLU A 113 -10.40 -9.60 6.78
CA GLU A 113 -9.54 -8.45 7.10
C GLU A 113 -9.77 -7.31 6.12
N ALA A 114 -9.86 -7.60 4.81
CA ALA A 114 -10.15 -6.60 3.79
C ALA A 114 -11.44 -5.85 4.08
N ARG A 115 -12.51 -6.55 4.49
CA ARG A 115 -13.76 -5.90 4.87
C ARG A 115 -13.60 -5.01 6.11
N ALA A 116 -12.92 -5.53 7.14
CA ALA A 116 -12.69 -4.77 8.37
C ALA A 116 -11.84 -3.50 8.13
N MET A 117 -10.79 -3.62 7.33
CA MET A 117 -9.93 -2.52 6.92
C MET A 117 -10.69 -1.48 6.09
N GLY A 118 -11.52 -1.92 5.14
CA GLY A 118 -12.34 -1.03 4.32
C GLY A 118 -13.36 -0.25 5.15
N ASP A 119 -14.04 -0.90 6.10
CA ASP A 119 -14.94 -0.23 7.04
C ASP A 119 -14.19 0.77 7.92
N TRP A 120 -12.98 0.43 8.39
CA TRP A 120 -12.15 1.33 9.21
C TRP A 120 -11.75 2.60 8.44
N LEU A 121 -11.27 2.46 7.20
CA LEU A 121 -10.87 3.61 6.37
C LEU A 121 -12.06 4.51 6.01
N ARG A 122 -13.21 3.91 5.70
CA ARG A 122 -14.46 4.65 5.47
C ARG A 122 -14.88 5.41 6.73
N GLY A 123 -14.81 4.78 7.90
CA GLY A 123 -15.07 5.41 9.20
C GLY A 123 -14.10 6.55 9.53
N ALA A 124 -12.85 6.46 9.07
CA ALA A 124 -11.84 7.50 9.18
C ALA A 124 -12.01 8.64 8.16
N GLY A 125 -13.01 8.58 7.27
CA GLY A 125 -13.34 9.66 6.33
C GLY A 125 -12.74 9.50 4.93
N ILE A 126 -12.09 8.38 4.61
CA ILE A 126 -11.65 8.12 3.23
C ILE A 126 -12.86 7.82 2.35
N ALA A 127 -12.92 8.47 1.20
CA ALA A 127 -14.03 8.33 0.27
C ALA A 127 -14.18 6.87 -0.23
N PRO A 128 -15.38 6.26 -0.16
CA PRO A 128 -15.58 4.85 -0.49
C PRO A 128 -15.09 4.43 -1.88
N HIS A 129 -15.22 5.31 -2.88
CA HIS A 129 -14.79 5.04 -4.25
C HIS A 129 -13.27 4.90 -4.42
N ARG A 130 -12.48 5.33 -3.42
CA ARG A 130 -11.02 5.14 -3.41
C ARG A 130 -10.61 3.77 -2.91
N ILE A 131 -11.49 3.04 -2.22
CA ILE A 131 -11.15 1.81 -1.50
C ILE A 131 -11.65 0.60 -2.29
N THR A 132 -10.74 -0.29 -2.65
CA THR A 132 -11.05 -1.62 -3.18
C THR A 132 -10.71 -2.67 -2.12
N GLU A 133 -11.67 -3.53 -1.79
CA GLU A 133 -11.51 -4.64 -0.85
C GLU A 133 -11.15 -5.92 -1.62
N GLU A 134 -9.97 -6.51 -1.35
CA GLU A 134 -9.56 -7.82 -1.87
C GLU A 134 -9.64 -8.85 -0.72
N GLY A 135 -10.73 -9.62 -0.69
CA GLY A 135 -11.07 -10.52 0.41
C GLY A 135 -10.98 -12.01 0.10
N ASN A 136 -10.30 -12.42 -0.98
CA ASN A 136 -10.23 -13.81 -1.41
C ASN A 136 -8.92 -14.51 -1.02
N SER A 137 -7.90 -13.73 -0.66
CA SER A 137 -6.57 -14.23 -0.33
C SER A 137 -6.49 -15.00 1.00
N ASN A 138 -5.66 -16.04 1.05
CA ASN A 138 -5.35 -16.79 2.28
C ASN A 138 -3.87 -16.75 2.68
N SER A 139 -3.04 -16.04 1.93
CA SER A 139 -1.59 -15.98 2.11
C SER A 139 -1.02 -14.69 1.52
N THR A 140 0.20 -14.32 1.92
CA THR A 140 0.91 -13.15 1.35
C THR A 140 1.14 -13.27 -0.16
N VAL A 141 1.36 -14.49 -0.68
CA VAL A 141 1.48 -14.75 -2.13
C VAL A 141 0.16 -14.46 -2.82
N GLN A 142 -0.95 -14.94 -2.27
CA GLN A 142 -2.28 -14.69 -2.85
C GLN A 142 -2.70 -13.21 -2.74
N ASN A 143 -2.34 -12.51 -1.66
CA ASN A 143 -2.52 -11.06 -1.57
C ASN A 143 -1.92 -10.38 -2.79
N ALA A 144 -0.67 -10.71 -3.12
CA ALA A 144 0.04 -10.14 -4.26
C ALA A 144 -0.61 -10.53 -5.60
N GLN A 145 -0.94 -11.81 -5.79
CA GLN A 145 -1.52 -12.32 -7.04
C GLN A 145 -2.92 -11.73 -7.32
N PHE A 146 -3.80 -11.70 -6.33
CA PHE A 146 -5.15 -11.17 -6.49
C PHE A 146 -5.16 -9.65 -6.56
N THR A 147 -4.23 -8.99 -5.85
CA THR A 147 -4.03 -7.56 -6.03
C THR A 147 -3.50 -7.21 -7.43
N ASP A 148 -2.63 -8.03 -8.03
CA ASP A 148 -2.17 -7.82 -9.41
C ASP A 148 -3.30 -7.90 -10.45
N GLN A 149 -4.30 -8.75 -10.23
CA GLN A 149 -5.49 -8.79 -11.10
C GLN A 149 -6.20 -7.44 -11.09
N ILE A 150 -6.42 -6.88 -9.89
CA ILE A 150 -7.01 -5.54 -9.73
C ILE A 150 -6.11 -4.48 -10.38
N PHE A 151 -4.78 -4.61 -10.26
CA PHE A 151 -3.85 -3.68 -10.89
C PHE A 151 -4.02 -3.60 -12.41
N ARG A 152 -4.16 -4.75 -13.07
CA ARG A 152 -4.36 -4.87 -14.51
C ARG A 152 -5.69 -4.26 -14.95
N GLU A 153 -6.76 -4.55 -14.22
CA GLU A 153 -8.11 -4.06 -14.54
C GLU A 153 -8.20 -2.53 -14.55
N ARG A 154 -7.45 -1.85 -13.68
CA ARG A 154 -7.52 -0.39 -13.49
C ARG A 154 -6.36 0.41 -14.07
N GLY A 155 -5.48 -0.23 -14.85
CA GLY A 155 -4.31 0.44 -15.44
C GLY A 155 -3.36 1.03 -14.40
N THR A 156 -3.06 0.29 -13.33
CA THR A 156 -2.09 0.69 -12.31
C THR A 156 -0.70 0.81 -12.93
N THR A 157 0.03 1.86 -12.59
CA THR A 157 1.41 2.10 -13.06
C THR A 157 2.44 2.08 -11.94
N GLY A 158 2.01 1.91 -10.68
CA GLY A 158 2.89 1.75 -9.54
C GLY A 158 2.13 1.34 -8.28
N ALA A 159 2.84 0.73 -7.33
CA ALA A 159 2.24 0.35 -6.05
C ALA A 159 3.14 0.66 -4.87
N VAL A 160 2.51 1.01 -3.76
CA VAL A 160 3.12 1.19 -2.44
C VAL A 160 2.53 0.17 -1.49
N VAL A 161 3.35 -0.75 -1.04
CA VAL A 161 2.96 -1.83 -0.13
C VAL A 161 3.18 -1.37 1.31
N VAL A 162 2.10 -1.28 2.08
CA VAL A 162 2.10 -0.87 3.48
C VAL A 162 1.99 -2.10 4.38
N THR A 163 3.01 -2.34 5.20
CA THR A 163 3.05 -3.40 6.22
C THR A 163 4.09 -3.08 7.29
N ASN A 164 4.15 -3.83 8.38
CA ASN A 164 5.21 -3.70 9.39
C ASN A 164 6.58 -4.16 8.86
N ASP A 165 7.64 -3.73 9.53
CA ASP A 165 9.05 -3.93 9.17
C ASP A 165 9.43 -5.40 8.96
N PHE A 166 9.14 -6.28 9.92
CA PHE A 166 9.47 -7.71 9.84
C PHE A 166 8.74 -8.45 8.71
N HIS A 167 7.77 -7.80 8.06
CA HIS A 167 6.98 -8.37 6.98
C HIS A 167 7.23 -7.71 5.62
N LEU A 168 7.90 -6.55 5.59
CA LEU A 168 7.99 -5.73 4.39
C LEU A 168 8.75 -6.42 3.26
N ASP A 169 9.92 -6.99 3.56
CA ASP A 169 10.77 -7.67 2.57
C ASP A 169 10.01 -8.79 1.85
N ARG A 170 9.35 -9.65 2.63
CA ARG A 170 8.53 -10.75 2.10
C ARG A 170 7.35 -10.23 1.27
N ALA A 171 6.69 -9.18 1.75
CA ALA A 171 5.54 -8.61 1.06
C ALA A 171 5.95 -8.03 -0.29
N VAL A 172 6.92 -7.11 -0.30
CA VAL A 172 7.40 -6.45 -1.52
C VAL A 172 7.93 -7.47 -2.53
N LEU A 173 8.66 -8.50 -2.09
CA LEU A 173 9.11 -9.59 -2.95
C LEU A 173 7.95 -10.29 -3.67
N ASN A 174 6.91 -10.69 -2.93
CA ASN A 174 5.73 -11.34 -3.51
C ASN A 174 5.01 -10.43 -4.52
N PHE A 175 4.90 -9.13 -4.21
CA PHE A 175 4.29 -8.17 -5.13
C PHE A 175 5.12 -7.95 -6.39
N ARG A 176 6.44 -7.79 -6.28
CA ARG A 176 7.34 -7.68 -7.44
C ARG A 176 7.26 -8.92 -8.33
N GLN A 177 7.18 -10.11 -7.74
CA GLN A 177 6.99 -11.35 -8.48
C GLN A 177 5.61 -11.42 -9.16
N ALA A 178 4.54 -11.02 -8.47
CA ALA A 178 3.18 -11.05 -9.03
C ALA A 178 3.01 -10.08 -10.20
N VAL A 179 3.62 -8.89 -10.13
CA VAL A 179 3.54 -7.91 -11.23
C VAL A 179 4.48 -8.23 -12.40
N ASP A 180 5.46 -9.10 -12.18
CA ASP A 180 6.44 -9.56 -13.18
C ASP A 180 7.15 -8.39 -13.88
N GLY A 181 7.69 -7.46 -13.07
CA GLY A 181 8.43 -6.28 -13.55
C GLY A 181 7.60 -5.20 -14.27
N ARG A 182 6.30 -5.46 -14.53
CA ARG A 182 5.43 -4.58 -15.33
C ARG A 182 5.15 -3.21 -14.69
N ILE A 183 5.19 -3.13 -13.35
CA ILE A 183 5.08 -1.88 -12.61
C ILE A 183 6.09 -1.83 -11.45
N PRO A 184 6.60 -0.64 -11.07
CA PRO A 184 7.31 -0.44 -9.82
C PRO A 184 6.45 -0.78 -8.58
N VAL A 185 7.03 -1.49 -7.62
CA VAL A 185 6.43 -1.77 -6.31
C VAL A 185 7.40 -1.52 -5.17
N THR A 186 7.19 -0.48 -4.37
CA THR A 186 8.01 -0.13 -3.19
C THR A 186 7.25 -0.38 -1.89
N GLY A 187 7.99 -0.46 -0.77
CA GLY A 187 7.43 -0.66 0.56
C GLY A 187 7.42 0.59 1.43
N VAL A 188 6.43 0.71 2.31
CA VAL A 188 6.41 1.66 3.43
C VAL A 188 6.17 0.90 4.72
N VAL A 189 7.01 1.17 5.72
CA VAL A 189 6.89 0.55 7.05
C VAL A 189 5.75 1.22 7.83
N ALA A 190 4.88 0.40 8.41
CA ALA A 190 3.99 0.80 9.48
C ALA A 190 4.71 0.66 10.83
N ARG A 191 4.89 1.78 11.54
CA ARG A 191 5.37 1.83 12.93
C ARG A 191 4.30 2.50 13.80
N GLY A 192 3.99 1.88 14.93
CA GLY A 192 3.17 2.44 16.01
C GLY A 192 3.99 3.23 17.03
#